data_AF-A0A971H7A1-F1
#
_entry.id   AF-A0A971H7A1-F1
#
_cell.length_a   1.000
_cell.length_b   1.000
_cell.length_c   1.000
_cell.angle_alpha   90.00
_cell.angle_beta   90.00
_cell.angle_gamma   90.00
#
_symmetry.space_group_name_H-M   'P 1'
#
loop_
_entity.id
_entity.type
_entity.pdbx_description
1 polymer ?
#
loop_
_entity_poly.entity_id
_entity_poly.type
_entity_poly.pdbx_seq_one_letter_code
_entity_poly.pdbx_strand_id
1 'polypeptide(L)' 'MGRQGEPSEVAKTVWFLASQDASYITGQTLFVDGGWLLA' A
#
# COMPACT_ATOMS: atom_id res chain seq x y z
N MET A 1 -5.52 -0.92 12.76
CA MET A 1 -6.11 0.44 12.67
C MET A 1 -7.58 0.51 13.09
N GLY A 2 -8.35 -0.59 13.03
CA GLY A 2 -9.70 -0.64 13.63
C GLY A 2 -10.77 0.19 12.93
N ARG A 3 -10.53 0.58 11.66
CA ARG A 3 -11.47 1.30 10.80
C ARG A 3 -11.40 0.76 9.38
N GLN A 4 -12.42 1.06 8.57
CA GLN A 4 -12.31 0.84 7.13
C GLN A 4 -11.26 1.78 6.52
N GLY A 5 -10.59 1.25 5.49
CA GLY A 5 -9.68 2.02 4.66
C GLY A 5 -10.44 2.85 3.64
N GLU A 6 -9.86 3.98 3.25
CA GLU A 6 -10.37 4.82 2.16
C GLU A 6 -9.71 4.45 0.84
N PRO A 7 -10.41 4.52 -0.31
CA PRO A 7 -9.81 4.24 -1.62
C PRO A 7 -8.55 5.05 -1.91
N SER A 8 -8.48 6.27 -1.38
CA SER A 8 -7.31 7.15 -1.53
C SER A 8 -6.04 6.61 -0.87
N GLU A 9 -6.15 5.73 0.13
CA GLU A 9 -5.01 5.12 0.81
C GLU A 9 -4.32 4.10 -0.10
N VAL A 10 -5.12 3.27 -0.79
CA VAL A 10 -4.61 2.36 -1.84
C VAL A 10 -4.03 3.14 -3.01
N ALA A 11 -4.72 4.18 -3.47
CA ALA A 11 -4.26 5.00 -4.60
C ALA A 11 -2.90 5.66 -4.35
N LYS A 12 -2.65 6.14 -3.13
CA LYS A 12 -1.34 6.69 -2.74
C LYS A 12 -0.23 5.64 -2.77
N THR A 13 -0.50 4.42 -2.31
CA THR A 13 0.47 3.33 -2.38
C THR A 13 0.78 2.96 -3.84
N VAL A 14 -0.24 2.88 -4.70
CA VAL A 14 -0.05 2.64 -6.13
C VAL A 14 0.76 3.77 -6.77
N TRP A 15 0.44 5.03 -6.46
CA TRP A 15 1.19 6.19 -6.95
C TRP A 15 2.68 6.11 -6.57
N PHE A 16 2.97 5.80 -5.31
CA PHE A 16 4.36 5.61 -4.85
C PHE A 16 5.06 4.49 -5.62
N LEU A 17 4.43 3.32 -5.76
CA LEU A 17 5.03 2.19 -6.49
C LEU A 17 5.23 2.48 -7.98
N ALA A 18 4.43 3.35 -8.58
CA ALA A 18 4.59 3.81 -9.95
C ALA A 18 5.63 4.94 -10.11
N SER A 19 6.10 5.53 -9.01
CA SER A 19 7.04 6.65 -9.02
C SER A 19 8.50 6.20 -9.15
N GLN A 20 9.39 7.14 -9.47
CA GLN A 20 10.84 6.86 -9.52
C GLN A 20 11.43 6.49 -8.16
N ASP A 21 10.79 6.92 -7.07
CA ASP A 21 11.23 6.64 -5.71
C ASP A 21 11.14 5.14 -5.36
N ALA A 22 10.30 4.39 -6.08
CA ALA A 22 10.15 2.94 -5.94
C ALA A 22 10.94 2.13 -6.98
N SER A 23 11.87 2.75 -7.71
CA SER A 23 12.57 2.14 -8.88
C SER A 23 13.28 0.82 -8.62
N TYR A 24 13.59 0.47 -7.38
CA TYR A 24 14.23 -0.80 -7.02
C TYR A 24 13.30 -1.78 -6.27
N ILE A 25 12.02 -1.43 -6.11
CA ILE A 25 11.02 -2.27 -5.45
C ILE A 25 10.32 -3.11 -6.51
N THR A 26 10.58 -4.41 -6.48
CA THR A 26 9.93 -5.39 -7.36
C THR A 26 9.76 -6.74 -6.64
N GLY A 27 8.81 -7.55 -7.11
CA GLY A 27 8.51 -8.87 -6.56
C GLY A 27 7.92 -8.85 -5.14
N GLN A 28 7.50 -7.69 -4.63
CA GLN A 28 6.94 -7.55 -3.29
C GLN A 28 5.42 -7.50 -3.33
N THR A 29 4.78 -8.02 -2.29
CA THR A 29 3.36 -7.81 -2.01
C THR A 29 3.23 -6.85 -0.84
N LEU A 30 2.53 -5.74 -1.04
CA LEU A 30 2.31 -4.74 0.00
C LEU A 30 0.83 -4.70 0.37
N PHE A 31 0.52 -5.04 1.62
CA PHE A 31 -0.84 -5.00 2.14
C PHE A 31 -1.20 -3.59 2.62
N VAL A 32 -2.28 -3.04 2.09
CA VAL A 32 -2.84 -1.73 2.49
C VAL A 32 -4.18 -1.98 3.16
N ASP A 33 -4.14 -2.58 4.36
CA ASP A 33 -5.32 -3.13 5.03
C ASP A 33 -5.47 -2.67 6.50
N GLY A 34 -4.64 -1.72 6.93
CA GLY A 34 -4.64 -1.23 8.30
C GLY A 34 -4.21 -2.29 9.34
N GLY A 35 -3.51 -3.33 8.92
CA GLY A 35 -3.05 -4.45 9.74
C GLY A 35 -4.05 -5.58 9.89
N TRP A 36 -5.04 -5.71 9.00
CA TRP A 36 -6.08 -6.73 9.08
C TRP A 36 -5.54 -8.16 8.88
N LEU A 37 -4.64 -8.37 7.93
CA LEU A 37 -4.17 -9.70 7.55
C LEU A 37 -3.16 -10.31 8.54
N LEU A 38 -2.47 -9.48 9.31
CA LEU A 38 -1.37 -9.89 10.20
C LEU A 38 -1.68 -9.64 11.70
N ALA A 39 -2.92 -9.26 12.03
CA ALA A 39 -3.40 -9.08 13.40
C ALA A 39 -4.17 -10.30 13.92
#